data_AF-A0A7Z9KZW6-F1
#
_entry.id   AF-A0A7Z9KZW6-F1
#
_cell.length_a   1.000
_cell.length_b   1.000
_cell.length_c   1.000
_cell.angle_alpha   90.00
_cell.angle_beta   90.00
_cell.angle_gamma   90.00
#
_symmetry.space_group_name_H-M   'P 1'
#
loop_
_entity.id
_entity.type
_entity.pdbx_description
1 polymer ?
#
loop_
_entity_poly.entity_id
_entity_poly.type
_entity_poly.pdbx_seq_one_letter_code
_entity_poly.pdbx_strand_id
1 'polypeptide(L)'
;KEHVSDRTHWQKMLKNEVADVDLEEEKSRMEDLLPRDLQDYIADSDEITEIQYPVEDYPLKIKSIGFDKESKISGTLKGIKGQYLYLDFDRVLNIRKHTGYVITLEC
;
A
#
# COMPACT_ATOMS: atom_id res chain seq x y z
N LYS A 1 -1.10 2.92 19.30
CA LYS A 1 -2.53 2.65 18.98
C LYS A 1 -3.47 3.73 19.51
N GLU A 2 -3.22 4.32 20.68
CA GLU A 2 -4.09 5.36 21.25
C GLU A 2 -4.13 6.65 20.40
N HIS A 3 -3.03 6.99 19.71
CA HIS A 3 -2.95 8.22 18.92
C HIS A 3 -3.11 8.03 17.41
N VAL A 4 -2.57 6.92 16.86
CA VAL A 4 -2.66 6.60 15.43
C VAL A 4 -2.95 5.11 15.23
N SER A 5 -3.78 4.84 14.22
CA SER A 5 -4.10 3.49 13.77
C SER A 5 -2.92 2.90 12.99
N ASP A 6 -2.44 1.75 13.45
CA ASP A 6 -1.42 0.94 12.76
C ASP A 6 -2.00 0.13 11.58
N ARG A 7 -3.07 0.65 10.95
CA ARG A 7 -3.75 -0.02 9.84
C ARG A 7 -3.88 0.92 8.67
N THR A 8 -3.26 0.54 7.56
CA THR A 8 -3.50 1.17 6.27
C THR A 8 -4.91 0.84 5.79
N HIS A 9 -5.66 1.85 5.35
CA HIS A 9 -6.89 1.63 4.60
C HIS A 9 -6.56 1.21 3.16
N TRP A 10 -6.09 -0.04 3.00
CA TRP A 10 -5.53 -0.55 1.74
C TRP A 10 -6.45 -0.35 0.53
N GLN A 11 -7.77 -0.40 0.69
CA GLN A 11 -8.70 -0.12 -0.41
C GLN A 11 -8.56 1.32 -0.94
N LYS A 12 -8.49 2.34 -0.08
CA LYS A 12 -8.30 3.73 -0.50
C LYS A 12 -6.96 3.91 -1.20
N MET A 13 -5.91 3.32 -0.62
CA MET A 13 -4.56 3.30 -1.20
C MET A 13 -4.57 2.74 -2.63
N LEU A 14 -5.25 1.61 -2.85
CA LEU A 14 -5.28 0.96 -4.18
C LEU A 14 -6.15 1.68 -5.19
N LYS A 15 -7.17 2.43 -4.75
CA LYS A 15 -7.96 3.35 -5.58
C LYS A 15 -7.24 4.68 -5.86
N ASN A 16 -6.05 4.87 -5.30
CA ASN A 16 -5.33 6.13 -5.31
C ASN A 16 -6.10 7.31 -4.69
N GLU A 17 -6.93 7.02 -3.70
CA GLU A 17 -7.56 8.03 -2.84
C GLU A 17 -6.51 8.47 -1.81
N VAL A 18 -5.62 9.39 -2.23
CA VAL A 18 -4.62 10.01 -1.36
C VAL A 18 -5.30 11.09 -0.53
N ALA A 19 -5.06 11.06 0.78
CA ALA A 19 -5.57 12.10 1.66
C ALA A 19 -4.73 13.37 1.48
N ASP A 20 -5.40 14.51 1.44
CA ASP A 20 -4.75 15.82 1.47
C ASP A 20 -4.35 16.11 2.91
N VAL A 21 -3.08 15.83 3.22
CA VAL A 21 -2.51 15.93 4.57
C VAL A 21 -1.12 16.56 4.45
N ASP A 22 -0.84 17.53 5.30
CA ASP A 22 0.51 18.07 5.46
C ASP A 22 1.36 17.08 6.27
N LEU A 23 2.34 16.47 5.62
CA LEU A 23 3.20 15.47 6.24
C LEU A 23 4.18 16.09 7.25
N GLU A 24 4.57 17.35 7.08
CA GLU A 24 5.45 18.06 8.02
C GLU A 24 4.67 18.38 9.31
N GLU A 25 3.45 18.90 9.18
CA GLU A 25 2.57 19.17 10.33
C GLU A 25 2.27 17.87 11.10
N GLU A 26 1.95 16.78 10.39
CA GLU A 26 1.66 15.50 11.01
C GLU A 26 2.90 14.87 11.67
N LYS A 27 4.09 15.05 11.11
CA LYS A 27 5.36 14.65 11.74
C LYS A 27 5.55 15.41 13.06
N SER A 28 5.45 16.74 13.04
CA SER A 28 5.59 17.57 14.24
C SER A 28 4.60 17.18 15.34
N ARG A 29 3.33 16.94 14.98
CA ARG A 29 2.30 16.46 15.92
C ARG A 29 2.67 15.13 16.57
N MET A 30 3.35 14.24 15.83
CA MET A 30 3.75 12.92 16.32
C MET A 30 4.99 12.98 17.21
N GLU A 31 5.91 13.92 16.96
CA GLU A 31 7.09 14.16 17.80
C GLU A 31 6.70 14.56 19.22
N ASP A 32 5.68 15.41 19.38
CA ASP A 32 5.15 15.82 20.69
C ASP A 32 4.59 14.65 21.52
N LEU A 33 4.23 13.55 20.86
CA LEU A 33 3.69 12.34 21.49
C LEU A 33 4.78 11.33 21.85
N LEU A 34 6.02 11.52 21.40
CA LEU A 34 7.11 10.59 21.65
C LEU A 34 7.67 10.74 23.07
N PRO A 35 7.92 9.62 23.78
CA PRO A 35 8.70 9.60 25.00
C PRO A 35 10.07 10.29 24.84
N ARG A 36 10.55 10.93 25.92
CA ARG A 36 11.80 11.74 25.88
C ARG A 36 13.02 10.95 25.42
N ASP A 37 13.11 9.68 25.80
CA ASP A 37 14.19 8.77 25.43
C ASP A 37 14.19 8.39 23.94
N LEU A 38 13.12 8.70 23.21
CA LEU A 38 13.00 8.46 21.77
C LEU A 38 13.20 9.71 20.91
N GLN A 39 13.24 10.90 21.52
CA GLN A 39 13.37 12.18 20.82
C GLN A 39 14.70 12.26 20.03
N ASP A 40 15.78 11.69 20.58
CA ASP A 40 17.10 11.67 19.93
C ASP A 40 17.15 10.83 18.63
N TYR A 41 16.09 10.08 18.30
CA TYR A 41 16.00 9.24 17.11
C TYR A 41 15.08 9.81 16.03
N ILE A 42 14.56 11.02 16.23
CA ILE A 42 13.78 11.73 15.21
C ILE A 42 14.70 12.05 14.04
N ALA A 43 14.22 11.81 12.82
CA ALA A 43 14.99 12.14 11.63
C ALA A 43 15.01 13.66 11.43
N ASP A 44 16.19 14.24 11.21
CA ASP A 44 16.34 15.69 11.00
C ASP A 44 15.73 16.20 9.68
N SER A 45 15.52 15.31 8.71
CA SER A 45 14.98 15.66 7.39
C SER A 45 13.46 15.57 7.36
N ASP A 46 12.85 16.60 6.76
CA ASP A 46 11.43 16.68 6.42
C ASP A 46 11.18 16.43 4.92
N GLU A 47 12.20 16.01 4.17
CA GLU A 47 12.08 15.81 2.73
C GLU A 47 11.00 14.76 2.38
N ILE A 48 9.93 15.22 1.75
CA ILE A 48 8.84 14.36 1.30
C ILE A 48 9.31 13.55 0.09
N THR A 49 9.34 12.23 0.25
CA THR A 49 9.63 11.31 -0.86
C THR A 49 8.35 10.98 -1.62
N GLU A 50 8.25 11.46 -2.85
CA GLU A 50 7.17 11.07 -3.77
C GLU A 50 7.47 9.75 -4.47
N ILE A 51 6.53 8.81 -4.43
CA ILE A 51 6.65 7.50 -5.08
C ILE A 51 5.60 7.40 -6.18
N GLN A 52 6.08 7.32 -7.43
CA GLN A 52 5.22 7.07 -8.59
C GLN A 52 5.15 5.57 -8.88
N TYR A 53 3.94 5.03 -8.79
CA TYR A 53 3.69 3.62 -9.07
C TYR A 53 3.34 3.43 -10.55
N PRO A 54 3.86 2.38 -11.22
CA PRO A 54 3.52 2.09 -12.61
C PRO A 54 2.15 1.41 -12.66
N VAL A 55 1.10 2.22 -12.65
CA VAL A 55 -0.30 1.80 -12.74
C VAL A 55 -0.94 2.54 -13.90
N GLU A 56 -1.46 1.80 -14.88
CA GLU A 56 -2.14 2.39 -16.05
C GLU A 56 -3.43 3.08 -15.63
N ASP A 57 -4.28 2.37 -14.88
CA ASP A 57 -5.58 2.83 -14.41
C ASP A 57 -5.85 2.36 -12.98
N TYR A 58 -6.30 3.27 -12.13
CA TYR A 58 -6.73 2.92 -10.78
C TYR A 58 -8.19 2.44 -10.76
N PRO A 59 -8.50 1.30 -10.11
CA PRO A 59 -9.80 0.69 -10.14
C PRO A 59 -10.80 1.48 -9.30
N LEU A 60 -12.04 1.65 -9.79
CA LEU A 60 -13.10 2.36 -9.05
C LEU A 60 -13.69 1.50 -7.92
N LYS A 61 -13.75 0.20 -8.15
CA LYS A 61 -14.15 -0.84 -7.19
C LYS A 61 -13.01 -1.82 -7.08
N ILE A 62 -12.77 -2.42 -5.92
CA ILE A 62 -11.65 -3.38 -5.78
C ILE A 62 -12.20 -4.79 -5.67
N LYS A 63 -11.76 -5.68 -6.57
CA LYS A 63 -11.99 -7.12 -6.49
C LYS A 63 -10.70 -7.83 -6.08
N SER A 64 -10.55 -8.10 -4.79
CA SER A 64 -9.39 -8.87 -4.33
C SER A 64 -9.55 -10.34 -4.70
N ILE A 65 -8.58 -10.85 -5.45
CA ILE A 65 -8.45 -12.26 -5.82
C ILE A 65 -7.25 -12.89 -5.13
N GLY A 66 -7.17 -14.22 -5.14
CA GLY A 66 -6.05 -14.94 -4.54
C GLY A 66 -6.15 -16.45 -4.74
N PHE A 67 -5.01 -17.11 -4.57
CA PHE A 67 -4.85 -18.53 -4.88
C PHE A 67 -5.62 -19.49 -3.97
N ASP A 68 -6.15 -19.01 -2.84
CA ASP A 68 -6.98 -19.81 -1.92
C ASP A 68 -8.35 -20.17 -2.53
N LYS A 69 -8.82 -19.34 -3.47
CA LYS A 69 -10.12 -19.52 -4.15
C LYS A 69 -9.97 -19.99 -5.60
N GLU A 70 -8.88 -19.58 -6.25
CA GLU A 70 -8.62 -19.83 -7.67
C GLU A 70 -7.19 -20.36 -7.83
N SER A 71 -7.00 -21.63 -8.18
CA SER A 71 -5.67 -22.22 -8.33
C SER A 71 -4.88 -21.65 -9.52
N LYS A 72 -5.57 -21.06 -10.49
CA LYS A 72 -4.98 -20.35 -11.64
C LYS A 72 -5.60 -18.97 -11.74
N ILE A 73 -4.75 -17.95 -11.81
CA ILE A 73 -5.15 -16.57 -12.02
C ILE A 73 -4.52 -16.12 -13.35
N SER A 74 -5.36 -15.66 -14.27
CA SER A 74 -4.94 -15.12 -15.57
C SER A 74 -5.58 -13.77 -15.82
N GLY A 75 -4.92 -12.92 -16.59
CA GLY A 75 -5.42 -11.60 -17.00
C GLY A 75 -4.29 -10.72 -17.51
N THR A 76 -4.65 -9.51 -17.94
CA THR A 76 -3.68 -8.49 -18.34
C THR A 76 -3.13 -7.80 -17.10
N LEU A 77 -1.81 -7.75 -16.93
CA LEU A 77 -1.17 -6.95 -15.89
C LEU A 77 -1.32 -5.46 -16.23
N LYS A 78 -1.98 -4.72 -15.34
CA LYS A 78 -2.30 -3.29 -15.48
C LYS A 78 -1.49 -2.38 -14.56
N GLY A 79 -0.69 -2.96 -13.66
CA GLY A 79 0.21 -2.20 -12.82
C GLY A 79 0.58 -2.90 -11.52
N ILE A 80 1.37 -2.19 -10.71
CA ILE A 80 1.79 -2.64 -9.38
C ILE A 80 1.79 -1.47 -8.40
N LYS A 81 1.24 -1.67 -7.20
CA LYS A 81 1.31 -0.71 -6.08
C LYS A 81 1.63 -1.44 -4.78
N GLY A 82 2.83 -1.21 -4.25
CA GLY A 82 3.34 -1.93 -3.10
C GLY A 82 3.33 -3.45 -3.34
N GLN A 83 2.58 -4.18 -2.51
CA GLN A 83 2.47 -5.65 -2.58
C GLN A 83 1.35 -6.18 -3.50
N TYR A 84 0.68 -5.29 -4.24
CA TYR A 84 -0.49 -5.63 -5.05
C TYR A 84 -0.19 -5.53 -6.54
N LEU A 85 -0.51 -6.59 -7.29
CA LEU A 85 -0.61 -6.55 -8.74
C LEU A 85 -2.03 -6.19 -9.15
N TYR A 86 -2.15 -5.31 -10.15
CA TYR A 86 -3.41 -4.93 -10.77
C TYR A 86 -3.61 -5.76 -12.02
N LEU A 87 -4.76 -6.39 -12.13
CA LEU A 87 -5.18 -7.12 -13.32
C LEU A 87 -6.42 -6.46 -13.92
N ASP A 88 -6.76 -6.88 -15.14
CA ASP A 88 -8.02 -6.50 -15.78
C ASP A 88 -9.27 -6.74 -14.89
N PHE A 89 -10.35 -6.02 -15.23
CA PHE A 89 -11.65 -6.07 -14.57
C PHE A 89 -11.63 -5.72 -13.07
N ASP A 90 -10.86 -4.70 -12.69
CA ASP A 90 -10.76 -4.18 -11.33
C ASP A 90 -10.19 -5.18 -10.31
N ARG A 91 -9.45 -6.19 -10.79
CA ARG A 91 -8.93 -7.25 -9.93
C ARG A 91 -7.56 -6.87 -9.37
N VAL A 92 -7.36 -7.15 -8.09
CA VAL A 92 -6.06 -6.96 -7.42
C VAL A 92 -5.64 -8.23 -6.71
N LEU A 93 -4.36 -8.58 -6.85
CA LEU A 93 -3.75 -9.75 -6.24
C LEU A 93 -2.68 -9.30 -5.24
N ASN A 94 -2.88 -9.62 -3.95
CA ASN A 94 -1.88 -9.38 -2.92
C ASN A 94 -0.85 -10.51 -2.93
N ILE A 95 0.36 -10.25 -3.43
CA ILE A 95 1.39 -11.28 -3.55
C ILE A 95 1.94 -11.70 -2.18
N ARG A 96 2.05 -10.76 -1.22
CA ARG A 96 2.53 -11.06 0.14
C ARG A 96 1.60 -12.04 0.87
N LYS A 97 0.29 -12.02 0.58
CA LYS A 97 -0.64 -12.99 1.15
C LYS A 97 -0.27 -14.43 0.80
N HIS A 98 0.39 -14.63 -0.34
CA HIS A 98 0.75 -15.94 -0.88
C HIS A 98 2.23 -16.28 -0.63
N THR A 99 2.88 -15.65 0.34
CA THR A 99 4.21 -16.07 0.79
C THR A 99 4.18 -17.55 1.20
N GLY A 100 5.07 -18.35 0.61
CA GLY A 100 5.13 -19.80 0.80
C GLY A 100 4.49 -20.63 -0.32
N TYR A 101 3.80 -20.00 -1.26
CA TYR A 101 3.29 -20.69 -2.45
C TYR A 101 4.42 -20.86 -3.46
N VAL A 102 4.51 -22.05 -4.07
CA VAL A 102 5.32 -22.25 -5.28
C VAL A 102 4.43 -21.94 -6.47
N ILE A 103 4.73 -20.87 -7.19
CA ILE A 103 3.94 -20.41 -8.34
C ILE A 103 4.77 -20.50 -9.62
N THR A 104 4.09 -20.82 -10.72
CA THR A 104 4.65 -20.73 -12.07
C THR A 104 4.00 -19.54 -12.76
N LEU A 105 4.80 -18.72 -13.41
CA LEU A 105 4.33 -17.60 -14.23
C LEU A 105 4.43 -18.00 -15.72
N GLU A 106 3.36 -17.76 -16.47
CA GLU A 106 3.29 -17.96 -17.91
C GLU A 106 2.85 -16.64 -18.57
N CYS A 107 3.52 -16.24 -19.65
CA CYS A 107 3.28 -14.98 -20.38
C CYS A 107 2.95 -15.26 -21.85
#